data_AF-A0A0F8WXU4-F1
#
_entry.id   AF-A0A0F8WXU4-F1
#
_cell.length_a   1.000
_cell.length_b   1.000
_cell.length_c   1.000
_cell.angle_alpha   90.00
_cell.angle_beta   90.00
_cell.angle_gamma   90.00
#
_symmetry.space_group_name_H-M   'P 1'
#
loop_
_entity.id
_entity.type
_entity.pdbx_description
1 polymer ?
#
loop_
_entity_poly.entity_id
_entity_poly.type
_entity_poly.pdbx_seq_one_letter_code
_entity_poly.pdbx_strand_id
1 'polypeptide(L)' 'MKFCGKCEKNKKAGDFHKNKARKDGLQYYCKKCRRKYNIKEKQKIEMAVKVLK' A
#
# COMPACT_ATOMS: atom_id res chain seq x y z
N MET A 1 17.36 -3.22 -5.19
CA MET A 1 16.23 -3.91 -4.53
C MET A 1 15.62 -2.97 -3.48
N LYS A 2 14.42 -3.25 -2.97
CA LYS A 2 13.79 -2.50 -1.88
C LYS A 2 13.04 -3.44 -0.94
N PHE A 3 13.13 -3.18 0.36
CA PHE A 3 12.43 -3.94 1.39
C PHE A 3 10.98 -3.47 1.55
N CYS A 4 10.04 -4.41 1.66
CA CYS A 4 8.64 -4.13 1.95
C CYS A 4 8.32 -4.54 3.39
N GLY A 5 8.18 -3.56 4.30
CA GLY A 5 7.92 -3.82 5.72
C GLY A 5 6.56 -4.45 6.05
N LYS A 6 5.66 -4.65 5.06
CA LYS A 6 4.36 -5.32 5.30
C LYS A 6 4.37 -6.83 5.07
N CYS A 7 5.29 -7.31 4.26
CA CYS A 7 5.47 -8.75 4.00
C CYS A 7 6.91 -9.21 4.25
N GLU A 8 7.73 -8.31 4.79
CA GLU A 8 9.10 -8.54 5.25
C GLU A 8 10.00 -9.20 4.21
N LYS A 9 9.83 -8.79 2.94
CA LYS A 9 10.60 -9.33 1.81
C LYS A 9 11.30 -8.24 1.03
N ASN A 10 12.53 -8.54 0.62
CA ASN A 10 13.23 -7.78 -0.42
C ASN A 10 12.61 -8.07 -1.79
N LYS A 11 12.37 -7.01 -2.55
CA LYS A 11 11.74 -7.08 -3.87
C LYS A 11 12.43 -6.18 -4.88
N LYS A 12 12.14 -6.38 -6.16
CA LYS A 12 12.66 -5.51 -7.22
C LYS A 12 11.97 -4.15 -7.12
N ALA A 13 12.64 -3.08 -7.55
CA ALA A 13 12.04 -1.74 -7.56
C ALA A 13 10.71 -1.69 -8.35
N GLY A 14 10.61 -2.48 -9.42
CA GLY A 14 9.39 -2.62 -10.23
C GLY A 14 8.19 -3.25 -9.50
N ASP A 15 8.40 -3.88 -8.33
CA ASP A 15 7.35 -4.40 -7.47
C ASP A 15 6.70 -3.33 -6.58
N PHE A 16 7.15 -2.07 -6.68
CA PHE A 16 6.61 -0.93 -5.93
C PHE A 16 5.97 0.07 -6.90
N HIS A 17 4.97 0.82 -6.43
CA HIS A 17 4.45 1.95 -7.21
C HIS A 17 5.40 3.14 -7.09
N LYS A 18 5.45 3.98 -8.13
CA LYS A 18 6.18 5.26 -8.09
C LYS A 18 5.53 6.20 -7.06
N ASN A 19 6.36 6.90 -6.30
CA ASN A 19 5.95 7.95 -5.40
C ASN A 19 6.99 9.08 -5.43
N LYS A 20 6.72 10.12 -6.24
CA LYS A 20 7.65 11.23 -6.46
C LYS A 20 7.94 12.04 -5.19
N ALA A 21 7.07 11.98 -4.18
CA ALA A 21 7.27 12.67 -2.91
C ALA A 21 8.31 11.98 -2.00
N ARG A 22 8.78 10.78 -2.36
CA ARG A 22 9.76 10.03 -1.58
C ARG A 22 11.15 10.20 -2.17
N LYS A 23 12.16 10.24 -1.30
CA LYS A 23 13.58 10.34 -1.68
C LYS A 23 14.02 9.27 -2.69
N ASP A 24 13.49 8.06 -2.56
CA ASP A 24 13.80 6.93 -3.45
C ASP A 24 12.79 6.76 -4.60
N GLY A 25 11.82 7.66 -4.72
CA GLY A 25 10.81 7.64 -5.77
C GLY A 25 9.82 6.47 -5.70
N LEU A 26 9.80 5.68 -4.61
CA LEU A 26 9.01 4.44 -4.51
C LEU A 26 8.13 4.42 -3.26
N GLN A 27 6.98 3.74 -3.35
CA GLN A 27 6.11 3.47 -2.21
C GLN A 27 6.78 2.59 -1.15
N TYR A 28 6.35 2.70 0.11
CA TYR A 28 6.88 1.90 1.22
C TYR A 28 6.52 0.41 1.10
N TYR A 29 5.31 0.12 0.62
CA TYR A 29 4.83 -1.25 0.44
C TYR A 29 4.87 -1.67 -1.02
N CYS A 30 5.14 -2.97 -1.26
CA CYS A 30 5.03 -3.53 -2.59
C CYS A 30 3.58 -3.47 -3.10
N LYS A 31 3.39 -3.49 -4.43
CA LYS A 31 2.08 -3.44 -5.11
C LYS A 31 1.06 -4.40 -4.51
N LYS A 32 1.48 -5.64 -4.22
CA LYS A 32 0.62 -6.68 -3.60
C LYS A 32 0.13 -6.25 -2.21
N CYS A 33 1.02 -5.77 -1.35
CA CYS A 33 0.67 -5.30 -0.01
C CYS A 33 -0.18 -4.03 -0.04
N ARG A 34 0.13 -3.10 -0.95
CA ARG A 34 -0.65 -1.87 -1.12
C ARG A 34 -2.09 -2.16 -1.57
N ARG A 35 -2.28 -3.10 -2.50
CA ARG A 35 -3.63 -3.54 -2.91
C ARG A 35 -4.44 -4.09 -1.74
N LYS A 36 -3.83 -4.94 -0.90
CA LYS A 36 -4.48 -5.47 0.31
C LYS A 36 -4.83 -4.38 1.32
N TYR A 37 -3.95 -3.38 1.49
CA TYR A 37 -4.21 -2.24 2.35
C TYR A 37 -5.42 -1.43 1.87
N ASN A 38 -5.46 -1.07 0.59
CA ASN A 38 -6.55 -0.27 0.02
C ASN A 38 -7.92 -0.96 0.14
N ILE A 39 -7.97 -2.30 -0.01
CA ILE A 39 -9.21 -3.07 0.17
C ILE A 39 -9.72 -2.95 1.62
N LYS A 40 -8.83 -3.12 2.61
CA LYS A 40 -9.18 -2.98 4.02
C LYS A 40 -9.64 -1.57 4.36
N GLU A 41 -8.97 -0.55 3.83
CA GLU A 41 -9.36 0.86 4.02
C GLU A 41 -10.77 1.11 3.49
N LYS A 42 -11.05 0.65 2.26
CA LYS A 42 -12.36 0.81 1.62
C LYS A 42 -13.47 0.12 2.42
N GLN A 43 -13.24 -1.10 2.91
CA GLN A 43 -14.21 -1.82 3.74
C GLN A 43 -14.56 -1.06 5.02
N LYS A 44 -13.56 -0.48 5.70
CA LYS A 44 -13.77 0.34 6.90
C LYS A 44 -14.58 1.60 6.60
N ILE A 45 -14.21 2.31 5.53
CA ILE A 45 -14.91 3.54 5.11
C ILE A 45 -16.35 3.22 4.74
N GLU A 46 -16.59 2.16 3.96
CA GLU A 46 -17.94 1.74 3.57
C GLU A 46 -18.80 1.39 4.80
N MET A 47 -18.23 0.67 5.77
CA MET A 47 -18.93 0.35 7.02
C MET A 47 -19.25 1.61 7.83
N ALA A 48 -18.29 2.54 7.96
CA ALA A 48 -18.51 3.81 8.67
C ALA A 48 -19.58 4.67 7.99
N VAL A 49 -19.56 4.76 6.66
CA VAL A 49 -20.58 5.51 5.90
C VAL A 49 -21.97 4.90 6.05
N LYS A 50 -22.08 3.56 6.17
CA LYS A 50 -23.38 2.90 6.42
C LYS A 50 -23.94 3.18 7.82
N VAL A 51 -23.09 3.39 8.83
CA VAL A 51 -23.53 3.73 10.20
C VAL A 51 -24.01 5.18 10.30
N LEU A 52 -23.49 6.07 9.43
CA LEU A 52 -23.86 7.48 9.39
C LEU A 52 -25.12 7.79 8.56
N LYS A 53 -25.71 6.79 7.91
CA LYS A 53 -26.98 6.89 7.17
C LYS A 53 -28.10 6.29 8.00
#